data_AF-A0A953QCX1-F1
#
_entry.id   AF-A0A953QCX1-F1
#
_cell.length_a   1.000
_cell.length_b   1.000
_cell.length_c   1.000
_cell.angle_alpha   90.00
_cell.angle_beta   90.00
_cell.angle_gamma   90.00
#
_symmetry.space_group_name_H-M   'P 1'
#
loop_
_entity.id
_entity.type
_entity.pdbx_description
1 polymer ?
#
loop_
_entity_poly.entity_id
_entity_poly.type
_entity_poly.pdbx_seq_one_letter_code
_entity_poly.pdbx_strand_id
1 'polypeptide(L)' 'MSAPGIEITDADPLVDIRNTAKIDYVMKAGRVWQASTLDEVWPTKKPFGDYYWVDGDELRSDDRPVDYWNRPR' A
#
# COMPACT_ATOMS: atom_id res chain seq x y z
N MET A 1 -11.77 1.11 24.86
CA MET A 1 -12.50 0.71 23.65
C MET A 1 -11.50 0.29 22.58
N SER A 2 -11.52 -0.98 22.16
CA SER A 2 -10.82 -1.45 20.94
C SER A 2 -11.90 -1.61 19.87
N ALA A 3 -11.80 -0.88 18.76
CA ALA A 3 -12.74 -1.05 17.66
C ALA A 3 -12.40 -2.38 16.93
N PRO A 4 -13.35 -3.31 16.74
CA PRO A 4 -13.09 -4.49 15.95
C PRO A 4 -12.85 -4.08 14.50
N GLY A 5 -11.64 -4.34 13.98
CA GLY A 5 -11.40 -4.34 12.55
C GLY A 5 -11.98 -5.61 11.94
N ILE A 6 -12.75 -5.49 10.87
CA ILE A 6 -13.20 -6.63 10.05
C ILE A 6 -12.35 -6.63 8.79
N GLU A 7 -11.67 -7.74 8.56
CA GLU A 7 -10.92 -8.02 7.34
C GLU A 7 -11.81 -8.89 6.43
N ILE A 8 -11.98 -8.48 5.17
CA ILE A 8 -12.83 -9.16 4.19
C ILE A 8 -11.90 -9.83 3.18
N THR A 9 -11.76 -11.16 3.29
CA THR A 9 -10.92 -11.98 2.41
C THR A 9 -11.78 -12.66 1.35
N ASP A 10 -11.31 -12.70 0.09
CA ASP A 10 -12.04 -13.30 -1.05
C ASP A 10 -12.06 -14.84 -1.03
N ALA A 11 -11.19 -15.46 -0.23
CA ALA A 11 -11.10 -16.92 -0.11
C ALA A 11 -10.69 -17.36 1.31
N ASP A 12 -11.13 -18.56 1.71
CA ASP A 12 -10.88 -19.10 3.05
C ASP A 12 -9.37 -19.34 3.29
N PRO A 13 -8.75 -18.65 4.26
CA PRO A 13 -7.34 -18.82 4.59
C PRO A 13 -7.03 -20.15 5.29
N LEU A 14 -8.03 -20.87 5.81
CA LEU A 14 -7.86 -22.19 6.43
C LEU A 14 -7.67 -23.31 5.39
N VAL A 15 -8.11 -23.08 4.16
CA VAL A 15 -7.97 -24.03 3.04
C VAL A 15 -6.62 -23.86 2.35
N ASP A 16 -6.15 -22.62 2.17
CA ASP A 16 -4.81 -22.30 1.66
C ASP A 16 -4.30 -21.01 2.30
N ILE A 17 -3.16 -21.09 2.99
CA ILE A 17 -2.53 -19.94 3.63
C ILE A 17 -2.22 -18.81 2.64
N ARG A 18 -2.03 -19.10 1.34
CA ARG A 18 -1.84 -18.07 0.30
C ARG A 18 -3.06 -17.17 0.10
N ASN A 19 -4.25 -17.60 0.53
CA ASN A 19 -5.45 -16.76 0.49
C ASN A 19 -5.38 -15.59 1.47
N THR A 20 -4.48 -15.61 2.47
CA THR A 20 -4.21 -14.44 3.31
C THR A 20 -3.68 -13.24 2.51
N ALA A 21 -3.09 -13.47 1.33
CA ALA A 21 -2.67 -12.39 0.44
C ALA A 21 -3.82 -11.86 -0.46
N LYS A 22 -4.99 -12.50 -0.48
CA LYS A 22 -6.13 -12.14 -1.33
C LYS A 22 -7.15 -11.31 -0.55
N ILE A 23 -6.74 -10.09 -0.21
CA ILE A 23 -7.61 -9.10 0.42
C ILE A 23 -8.06 -8.14 -0.67
N ASP A 24 -9.36 -8.14 -1.00
CA ASP A 24 -9.91 -7.22 -2.00
C ASP A 24 -10.41 -5.92 -1.36
N TYR A 25 -10.91 -6.00 -0.13
CA TYR A 25 -11.48 -4.86 0.58
C TYR A 25 -11.09 -4.84 2.06
N VAL A 26 -10.88 -3.64 2.59
CA VAL A 26 -10.58 -3.41 4.00
C VAL A 26 -11.64 -2.50 4.60
N MET A 27 -12.22 -2.91 5.73
CA MET A 27 -13.13 -2.05 6.50
C MET A 27 -12.38 -1.38 7.65
N LYS A 28 -12.42 -0.04 7.70
CA LYS A 28 -11.82 0.74 8.78
C LYS A 28 -12.74 1.87 9.22
N ALA A 29 -13.01 1.94 10.53
CA ALA A 29 -13.85 3.00 11.13
C ALA A 29 -15.21 3.18 10.44
N GLY A 30 -15.84 2.08 10.02
CA GLY A 30 -17.13 2.08 9.33
C GLY A 30 -17.08 2.48 7.84
N ARG A 31 -15.89 2.61 7.24
CA ARG A 31 -15.72 2.85 5.80
C ARG A 31 -15.09 1.63 5.14
N VAL A 32 -15.45 1.36 3.90
CA VAL A 32 -14.87 0.27 3.11
C VAL A 32 -13.95 0.86 2.06
N TRP A 33 -12.77 0.26 1.94
CA TRP A 33 -11.70 0.68 1.06
C TRP A 33 -11.31 -0.47 0.13
N GLN A 34 -10.99 -0.18 -1.12
CA GLN A 34 -10.37 -1.16 -2.02
C GLN A 34 -8.91 -1.35 -1.61
N ALA A 35 -8.48 -2.60 -1.40
CA ALA A 35 -7.17 -2.88 -0.81
C ALA A 35 -5.99 -2.46 -1.71
N SER A 36 -6.15 -2.59 -3.03
CA SER A 36 -5.10 -2.30 -4.01
C SER A 36 -4.87 -0.81 -4.26
N THR A 37 -5.92 0.01 -4.16
CA THR A 37 -5.85 1.45 -4.49
C THR A 37 -6.02 2.36 -3.27
N LEU A 38 -6.58 1.83 -2.18
CA LEU A 38 -7.06 2.59 -1.03
C LEU A 38 -8.16 3.58 -1.39
N ASP A 39 -8.94 3.31 -2.44
CA ASP A 39 -10.11 4.11 -2.77
C ASP A 39 -11.25 3.78 -1.80
N GLU A 40 -11.93 4.81 -1.29
CA GLU A 40 -13.17 4.60 -0.54
C GLU A 40 -14.22 4.07 -1.53
N VAL A 41 -14.78 2.89 -1.23
CA VAL A 41 -15.87 2.30 -2.02
C VAL A 41 -17.22 2.47 -1.32
N TRP A 42 -17.22 2.66 0.00
CA TRP A 42 -18.42 2.90 0.80
C TRP A 42 -18.11 3.79 2.03
N PRO A 43 -19.01 4.73 2.42
CA PRO A 43 -20.32 5.01 1.83
C PRO A 43 -20.29 5.84 0.55
N THR A 44 -19.19 6.54 0.27
CA THR A 44 -19.06 7.36 -0.93
C THR A 44 -17.88 6.87 -1.75
N LYS A 45 -18.09 6.65 -3.05
CA LYS A 45 -17.00 6.25 -3.94
C LYS A 45 -16.05 7.44 -4.15
N LYS A 46 -14.87 7.41 -3.53
CA LYS A 46 -13.89 8.49 -3.59
C LYS A 46 -12.48 7.92 -3.78
N PRO A 47 -11.73 8.38 -4.79
CA PRO A 47 -10.35 7.96 -4.95
C PRO A 47 -9.47 8.44 -3.79
N PHE A 48 -8.45 7.66 -3.41
CA PHE A 48 -7.52 8.05 -2.34
C PHE A 48 -6.80 9.36 -2.64
N GLY A 49 -6.41 9.54 -3.90
CA GLY A 49 -5.59 10.67 -4.35
C GLY A 49 -4.10 10.37 -4.20
N ASP A 50 -3.30 11.43 -4.12
CA ASP A 50 -1.85 11.30 -4.02
C ASP A 50 -1.42 10.65 -2.70
N TYR A 51 -0.54 9.65 -2.80
CA TYR A 51 0.01 8.98 -1.63
C TYR A 51 0.99 9.89 -0.90
N TYR A 52 0.68 10.28 0.34
CA TYR A 52 1.52 11.19 1.14
C TYR A 52 2.91 10.62 1.48
N TRP A 53 3.12 9.33 1.30
CA TRP A 53 4.39 8.63 1.52
C TRP A 53 5.18 8.38 0.24
N VAL A 54 4.66 8.77 -0.92
CA VAL A 54 5.40 8.72 -2.18
C VAL A 54 6.03 10.09 -2.36
N ASP A 55 7.36 10.17 -2.29
CA ASP A 55 8.08 11.38 -2.64
C ASP A 55 8.31 11.38 -4.17
N GLY A 56 7.77 12.36 -4.87
CA GLY A 56 8.01 12.51 -6.31
C GLY A 56 9.48 12.78 -6.65
N ASP A 57 10.25 13.30 -5.68
CA ASP A 57 11.67 13.58 -5.79
C ASP A 57 12.56 12.40 -5.36
N GLU A 58 11.99 11.26 -4.92
CA GLU A 58 12.80 10.10 -4.51
C GLU A 58 13.58 9.48 -5.68
N LEU A 59 13.09 9.64 -6.91
CA LEU A 59 13.82 9.26 -8.12
C LEU A 59 14.83 10.32 -8.56
N ARG A 60 15.46 11.04 -7.62
CA ARG A 60 16.63 11.85 -7.92
C ARG A 60 17.69 10.92 -8.54
N SER A 61 17.97 11.13 -9.82
CA SER A 61 19.03 10.41 -10.52
C SER A 61 20.33 10.72 -9.81
N ASP A 62 20.89 9.70 -9.15
CA ASP A 62 22.16 9.83 -8.47
C ASP A 62 23.28 9.81 -9.51
N ASP A 63 23.56 10.97 -10.09
CA ASP A 63 24.67 11.18 -11.03
C ASP A 63 26.04 11.23 -10.35
N ARG A 64 26.12 10.92 -9.04
CA ARG A 64 27.39 10.93 -8.34
C ARG A 64 28.29 9.85 -8.93
N PRO A 65 29.49 10.22 -9.40
CA PRO A 65 30.40 9.25 -9.96
C PRO A 65 30.85 8.26 -8.87
N VAL A 66 30.66 6.97 -9.12
CA VAL A 66 31.08 5.87 -8.23
C VAL A 66 32.60 5.64 -8.24
N ASP A 67 33.34 6.43 -9.01
CA ASP A 67 34.77 6.28 -9.28
C ASP A 67 35.69 7.00 -8.28
N TYR A 68 35.14 7.50 -7.17
CA TYR A 68 35.89 8.28 -6.17
C TYR A 68 37.22 7.61 -5.75
N TRP A 69 37.23 6.27 -5.67
CA TRP A 69 38.40 5.48 -5.28
C TRP A 69 39.39 5.16 -6.42
N ASN A 70 39.05 5.47 -7.68
CA ASN A 70 39.84 5.11 -8.86
C ASN A 70 40.69 6.28 -9.42
N ARG A 71 40.74 7.44 -8.76
CA ARG A 71 41.46 8.61 -9.26
C ARG A 71 42.98 8.50 -8.95
N PRO A 72 43.86 8.58 -9.95
CA PRO A 72 45.30 8.67 -9.71
C PRO A 72 45.62 9.96 -8.93
N ARG A 73 46.55 9.88 -7.98
CA ARG A 73 47.03 11.02 -7.18
C ARG A 73 47.92 11.95 -7.98
#